data_AF-A0A319DKK3-F1
#
_entry.id   AF-A0A319DKK3-F1
#
_cell.length_a   1.000
_cell.length_b   1.000
_cell.length_c   1.000
_cell.angle_alpha   90.00
_cell.angle_beta   90.00
_cell.angle_gamma   90.00
#
_symmetry.space_group_name_H-M   'P 1'
#
loop_
_entity.id
_entity.type
_entity.pdbx_description
1 polymer ?
#
loop_
_entity_poly.entity_id
_entity_poly.type
_entity_poly.pdbx_seq_one_letter_code
_entity_poly.pdbx_strand_id
1 'polypeptide(L)'
;MPSGSSSRKSRLQKEEPFVRPETFWDNLSQVVLTRSALQELQRRIGCPKPGQRPSSQSASNILRSRSPRRLKAIKRYSLRGGPDTSDLRSYPQPITTSLDSSSEEISLLDSAMARRITAYSANFEQHLIDHGIYPSGYEYPDGQEPEPPENQDAIHERLAKSRLSLSCENFASPEFKAFKRTAYQALSESQVVATVIPLIEGKSGSSRCTGASNPFTNLAPLTDGTVARARPDMFDGARPETLNKRIRTELSDRIIPASEPHLPMAPNLFLEVKGPHGDAAVALRQACYDAALGSRGMHALQSFQKDKNVQPDDPSYDNNAYTISSTYVDGQLKLFTTHLAEPTSPRRPPQYIMTDLGAWAMTGNKETFRQGATAYRNARDWAKKCRDEFIARANERVSQDRQSRSPSTPDDDDDDQTDLQSSCGFGQEIFRGRPEHQDTTSFLKAK
;
A
#
# COMPACT_ATOMS: atom_id res chain seq x y z
N MET A 1 6.00 -53.36 -0.72
CA MET A 1 6.63 -52.26 0.04
C MET A 1 6.58 -50.99 -0.79
N PRO A 2 5.59 -50.10 -0.61
CA PRO A 2 5.52 -48.85 -1.36
C PRO A 2 6.32 -47.76 -0.64
N SER A 3 7.20 -47.10 -1.38
CA SER A 3 8.00 -45.94 -0.96
C SER A 3 7.15 -44.67 -1.01
N GLY A 4 6.87 -44.11 0.18
CA GLY A 4 6.10 -42.88 0.34
C GLY A 4 6.91 -41.64 -0.05
N SER A 5 6.44 -40.89 -1.05
CA SER A 5 6.94 -39.53 -1.34
C SER A 5 6.35 -38.53 -0.34
N SER A 6 7.22 -37.93 0.47
CA SER A 6 6.87 -36.87 1.43
C SER A 6 6.47 -35.59 0.70
N SER A 7 5.16 -35.33 0.61
CA SER A 7 4.61 -34.04 0.19
C SER A 7 4.77 -33.04 1.35
N ARG A 8 5.72 -32.11 1.22
CA ARG A 8 5.84 -30.95 2.12
C ARG A 8 4.64 -30.03 1.89
N LYS A 9 3.61 -30.19 2.72
CA LYS A 9 2.52 -29.21 2.87
C LYS A 9 3.11 -27.91 3.40
N SER A 10 3.08 -26.85 2.60
CA SER A 10 3.37 -25.49 3.07
C SER A 10 2.35 -25.12 4.14
N ARG A 11 2.85 -24.91 5.36
CA ARG A 11 2.07 -24.48 6.51
C ARG A 11 1.68 -23.02 6.27
N LEU A 12 0.42 -22.78 5.89
CA LEU A 12 -0.22 -21.46 5.96
C LEU A 12 0.05 -20.91 7.37
N GLN A 13 0.89 -19.88 7.45
CA GLN A 13 1.08 -19.15 8.71
C GLN A 13 -0.27 -18.50 9.04
N LYS A 14 -0.85 -18.92 10.16
CA LYS A 14 -2.05 -18.35 10.72
C LYS A 14 -1.70 -16.93 11.17
N GLU A 15 -2.19 -15.93 10.46
CA GLU A 15 -1.92 -14.50 10.74
C GLU A 15 -2.36 -14.17 12.17
N GLU A 16 -1.47 -13.56 12.95
CA GLU A 16 -1.89 -12.94 14.21
C GLU A 16 -2.71 -11.68 13.88
N PRO A 17 -3.87 -11.45 14.52
CA PRO A 17 -4.66 -10.26 14.27
C PRO A 17 -3.88 -9.01 14.64
N PHE A 18 -3.76 -8.05 13.72
CA PHE A 18 -3.23 -6.72 14.04
C PHE A 18 -4.15 -6.06 15.09
N VAL A 19 -3.65 -5.92 16.31
CA VAL A 19 -4.36 -5.23 17.40
C VAL A 19 -4.03 -3.75 17.31
N ARG A 20 -5.06 -2.91 17.13
CA ARG A 20 -4.86 -1.46 17.09
C ARG A 20 -4.53 -0.93 18.50
N PRO A 21 -3.56 0.00 18.62
CA PRO A 21 -3.25 0.63 19.90
C PRO A 21 -4.42 1.50 20.39
N GLU A 22 -4.44 1.85 21.68
CA GLU A 22 -5.49 2.74 22.24
C GLU A 22 -5.51 4.11 21.53
N THR A 23 -4.32 4.63 21.21
CA THR A 23 -4.11 5.91 20.51
C THR A 23 -4.80 5.96 19.16
N PHE A 24 -4.92 4.82 18.46
CA PHE A 24 -5.70 4.74 17.23
C PHE A 24 -7.14 5.19 17.47
N TRP A 25 -7.77 4.67 18.53
CA TRP A 25 -9.18 4.93 18.84
C TRP A 25 -9.42 6.32 19.41
N ASP A 26 -8.45 6.84 20.17
CA ASP A 26 -8.56 8.16 20.81
C ASP A 26 -8.39 9.31 19.81
N ASN A 27 -7.68 9.07 18.69
CA ASN A 27 -7.41 10.08 17.67
C ASN A 27 -8.48 10.18 16.58
N LEU A 28 -9.45 9.24 16.53
CA LEU A 28 -10.51 9.26 15.52
C LEU A 28 -11.49 10.42 15.76
N SER A 29 -11.78 11.19 14.72
CA SER A 29 -12.82 12.23 14.77
C SER A 29 -14.22 11.63 14.92
N GLN A 30 -14.44 10.43 14.36
CA GLN A 30 -15.68 9.68 14.49
C GLN A 30 -15.39 8.19 14.64
N VAL A 31 -16.09 7.53 15.58
CA VAL A 31 -16.02 6.08 15.73
C VAL A 31 -17.28 5.45 15.14
N VAL A 32 -17.12 4.74 14.03
CA VAL A 32 -18.15 3.89 13.45
C VAL A 32 -18.29 2.62 14.29
N LEU A 33 -19.53 2.22 14.55
CA LEU A 33 -19.87 1.01 15.28
C LEU A 33 -19.46 -0.24 14.47
N THR A 34 -18.22 -0.63 14.62
CA THR A 34 -17.66 -1.86 14.05
C THR A 34 -17.39 -2.87 15.14
N ARG A 35 -17.14 -4.12 14.74
CA ARG A 35 -16.84 -5.18 15.68
C ARG A 35 -15.56 -4.94 16.48
N SER A 36 -14.53 -4.37 15.86
CA SER A 36 -13.30 -3.98 16.57
C SER A 36 -13.53 -2.81 17.52
N ALA A 37 -14.41 -1.87 17.18
CA ALA A 37 -14.80 -0.78 18.10
C ALA A 37 -15.52 -1.32 19.34
N LEU A 38 -16.42 -2.30 19.17
CA LEU A 38 -17.09 -2.98 20.28
C LEU A 38 -16.11 -3.75 21.17
N GLN A 39 -15.12 -4.42 20.58
CA GLN A 39 -14.07 -5.11 21.34
C GLN A 39 -13.21 -4.13 22.14
N GLU A 40 -12.84 -3.00 21.55
CA GLU A 40 -12.10 -1.95 22.24
C GLU A 40 -12.93 -1.36 23.39
N LEU A 41 -14.22 -1.09 23.16
CA LEU A 41 -15.13 -0.62 24.21
C LEU A 41 -15.22 -1.64 25.35
N GLN A 42 -15.39 -2.93 25.02
CA GLN A 42 -15.45 -4.00 26.02
C GLN A 42 -14.13 -4.14 26.80
N ARG A 43 -12.99 -3.91 26.14
CA ARG A 43 -11.66 -3.87 26.76
C ARG A 43 -11.56 -2.70 27.75
N ARG A 44 -11.98 -1.49 27.35
CA ARG A 44 -11.99 -0.28 28.22
C ARG A 44 -12.92 -0.41 29.42
N ILE A 45 -14.09 -1.05 29.25
CA ILE A 45 -15.06 -1.28 30.33
C ILE A 45 -14.56 -2.36 31.32
N GLY A 46 -13.52 -3.13 30.97
CA GLY A 46 -12.88 -4.08 31.91
C GLY A 46 -13.70 -5.35 32.15
N CYS A 47 -14.29 -5.94 31.10
CA CYS A 47 -15.02 -7.20 31.25
C CYS A 47 -14.08 -8.33 31.73
N PRO A 48 -14.37 -9.05 32.83
CA PRO A 48 -13.43 -10.02 33.41
C PRO A 48 -13.10 -11.14 32.42
N LYS A 49 -11.81 -11.50 32.34
CA LYS A 49 -11.37 -12.71 31.63
C LYS A 49 -12.19 -13.92 32.10
N PRO A 50 -12.59 -14.85 31.20
CA PRO A 50 -13.49 -15.97 31.53
C PRO A 50 -13.00 -16.90 32.65
N GLY A 51 -11.74 -16.78 33.11
CA GLY A 51 -11.17 -17.57 34.21
C GLY A 51 -11.33 -16.99 35.62
N GLN A 52 -11.90 -15.79 35.79
CA GLN A 52 -12.11 -15.18 37.12
C GLN A 52 -13.57 -14.76 37.31
N ARG A 53 -14.49 -15.72 37.27
CA ARG A 53 -15.87 -15.50 37.76
C ARG A 53 -15.99 -16.09 39.16
N PRO A 54 -16.42 -15.32 40.17
CA PRO A 54 -16.66 -15.88 41.51
C PRO A 54 -17.73 -16.97 41.41
N SER A 55 -17.52 -18.08 42.13
CA SER A 55 -18.51 -19.16 42.20
C SER A 55 -19.82 -18.60 42.77
N SER A 56 -20.83 -18.40 41.92
CA SER A 56 -22.13 -17.93 42.39
C SER A 56 -22.85 -19.07 43.09
N GLN A 57 -23.08 -18.94 44.41
CA GLN A 57 -24.06 -19.78 45.08
C GLN A 57 -25.44 -19.53 44.44
N SER A 58 -26.16 -20.59 44.06
CA SER A 58 -27.51 -20.47 43.52
C SER A 58 -28.40 -19.67 44.47
N ALA A 59 -29.20 -18.73 43.95
CA ALA A 59 -30.16 -17.96 44.74
C ALA A 59 -31.06 -18.87 45.60
N SER A 60 -31.39 -20.05 45.07
CA SER A 60 -32.14 -21.11 45.76
C SER A 60 -31.45 -21.62 47.03
N ASN A 61 -30.12 -21.72 47.03
CA ASN A 61 -29.34 -22.16 48.19
C ASN A 61 -29.23 -21.05 49.24
N ILE A 62 -29.08 -19.80 48.80
CA ILE A 62 -29.09 -18.64 49.69
C ILE A 62 -30.46 -18.53 50.38
N LEU A 63 -31.56 -18.65 49.64
CA LEU A 63 -32.91 -18.58 50.20
C LEU A 63 -33.21 -19.72 51.18
N ARG A 64 -32.74 -20.94 50.89
CA ARG A 64 -32.85 -22.10 51.81
C ARG A 64 -32.13 -21.89 53.14
N SER A 65 -31.05 -21.12 53.17
CA SER A 65 -30.32 -20.80 54.40
C SER A 65 -30.96 -19.71 55.27
N ARG A 66 -32.10 -19.11 54.85
CA ARG A 66 -32.72 -17.97 55.55
C ARG A 66 -33.89 -18.39 56.44
N SER A 67 -34.03 -17.70 57.57
CA SER A 67 -35.13 -17.92 58.51
C SER A 67 -36.50 -17.54 57.90
N PRO A 68 -37.61 -18.14 58.38
CA PRO A 68 -38.96 -17.87 57.86
C PRO A 68 -39.36 -16.39 57.91
N ARG A 69 -38.89 -15.65 58.94
CA ARG A 69 -39.12 -14.21 59.09
C ARG A 69 -38.41 -13.40 57.99
N ARG A 70 -37.17 -13.76 57.64
CA ARG A 70 -36.43 -13.13 56.53
C ARG A 70 -37.07 -13.46 55.17
N LEU A 71 -37.53 -14.69 54.95
CA LEU A 71 -38.24 -15.06 53.72
C LEU A 71 -39.53 -14.26 53.53
N LYS A 72 -40.33 -14.07 54.58
CA LYS A 72 -41.51 -13.18 54.54
C LYS A 72 -41.17 -11.71 54.27
N ALA A 73 -40.01 -11.25 54.73
CA ALA A 73 -39.54 -9.88 54.46
C ALA A 73 -39.09 -9.73 52.99
N ILE A 74 -38.30 -10.69 52.48
CA ILE A 74 -37.87 -10.72 51.07
C ILE A 74 -39.09 -10.75 50.15
N LYS A 75 -40.08 -11.62 50.42
CA LYS A 75 -41.32 -11.69 49.61
C LYS A 75 -42.07 -10.35 49.57
N ARG A 76 -42.22 -9.67 50.71
CA ARG A 76 -42.86 -8.34 50.77
C ARG A 76 -42.07 -7.27 50.02
N TYR A 77 -40.74 -7.34 50.08
CA TYR A 77 -39.85 -6.42 49.39
C TYR A 77 -39.92 -6.62 47.87
N SER A 78 -39.91 -7.86 47.38
CA SER A 78 -40.08 -8.20 45.97
C SER A 78 -41.43 -7.78 45.39
N LEU A 79 -42.51 -7.83 46.19
CA LEU A 79 -43.85 -7.36 45.76
C LEU A 79 -43.92 -5.84 45.49
N ARG A 80 -42.93 -5.06 45.94
CA ARG A 80 -42.85 -3.61 45.73
C ARG A 80 -41.83 -3.20 44.64
N GLY A 81 -41.49 -4.13 43.75
CA GLY A 81 -40.53 -3.89 42.66
C GLY A 81 -39.09 -4.33 42.96
N GLY A 82 -38.79 -4.72 44.20
CA GLY A 82 -37.46 -5.19 44.59
C GLY A 82 -36.40 -4.07 44.67
N PRO A 83 -35.11 -4.43 44.76
CA PRO A 83 -34.03 -3.44 44.77
C PRO A 83 -33.85 -2.83 43.38
N ASP A 84 -33.40 -1.58 43.29
CA ASP A 84 -32.97 -1.01 42.02
C ASP A 84 -31.79 -1.82 41.47
N THR A 85 -31.91 -2.25 40.23
CA THR A 85 -30.92 -3.09 39.54
C THR A 85 -30.20 -2.32 38.43
N SER A 86 -30.42 -1.00 38.35
CA SER A 86 -29.76 -0.13 37.38
C SER A 86 -28.23 -0.22 37.48
N ASP A 87 -27.69 -0.39 38.69
CA ASP A 87 -26.26 -0.57 38.97
C ASP A 87 -25.71 -1.95 38.52
N LEU A 88 -26.60 -2.91 38.24
CA LEU A 88 -26.25 -4.27 37.80
C LEU A 88 -26.26 -4.45 36.28
N ARG A 89 -26.59 -3.40 35.50
CA ARG A 89 -26.64 -3.46 34.02
C ARG A 89 -25.30 -3.85 33.36
N SER A 90 -24.20 -3.74 34.10
CA SER A 90 -22.85 -4.11 33.63
C SER A 90 -22.27 -5.31 34.40
N TYR A 91 -23.06 -5.98 35.23
CA TYR A 91 -22.60 -7.11 36.05
C TYR A 91 -22.77 -8.44 35.28
N PRO A 92 -21.75 -9.31 35.22
CA PRO A 92 -21.85 -10.57 34.49
C PRO A 92 -22.92 -11.50 35.07
N GLN A 93 -23.72 -12.15 34.23
CA GLN A 93 -24.70 -13.15 34.69
C GLN A 93 -23.99 -14.37 35.32
N PRO A 94 -24.48 -14.88 36.48
CA PRO A 94 -23.95 -16.08 37.09
C PRO A 94 -24.35 -17.34 36.30
N ILE A 95 -23.45 -18.31 36.20
CA ILE A 95 -23.70 -19.60 35.55
C ILE A 95 -24.65 -20.40 36.44
N THR A 96 -25.89 -20.61 36.00
CA THR A 96 -26.73 -21.67 36.55
C THR A 96 -26.23 -22.99 35.97
N THR A 97 -25.59 -23.82 36.79
CA THR A 97 -25.25 -25.20 36.42
C THR A 97 -26.54 -26.00 36.25
N SER A 98 -27.11 -25.93 35.06
CA SER A 98 -28.09 -26.87 34.52
C SER A 98 -27.70 -27.12 33.07
N LEU A 99 -26.80 -28.08 32.91
CA LEU A 99 -26.62 -29.00 31.78
C LEU A 99 -26.67 -28.44 30.34
N ASP A 100 -25.51 -28.58 29.71
CA ASP A 100 -25.23 -28.98 28.32
C ASP A 100 -25.49 -28.05 27.12
N SER A 101 -24.40 -27.94 26.33
CA SER A 101 -24.31 -27.61 24.89
C SER A 101 -23.98 -26.19 24.42
N SER A 102 -23.85 -25.17 25.28
CA SER A 102 -23.56 -23.79 24.79
C SER A 102 -22.07 -23.40 24.73
N SER A 103 -21.18 -24.14 25.38
CA SER A 103 -19.76 -23.77 25.49
C SER A 103 -18.97 -23.98 24.19
N GLU A 104 -19.30 -25.02 23.41
CA GLU A 104 -18.64 -25.27 22.12
C GLU A 104 -19.13 -24.30 21.03
N GLU A 105 -20.43 -23.96 21.03
CA GLU A 105 -21.00 -22.97 20.10
C GLU A 105 -20.38 -21.58 20.29
N ILE A 106 -20.16 -21.12 21.53
CA ILE A 106 -19.56 -19.80 21.80
C ILE A 106 -18.09 -19.76 21.36
N SER A 107 -17.31 -20.83 21.54
CA SER A 107 -15.89 -20.86 21.13
C SER A 107 -15.72 -20.94 19.61
N LEU A 108 -16.61 -21.67 18.92
CA LEU A 108 -16.65 -21.73 17.47
C LEU A 108 -17.13 -20.40 16.89
N LEU A 109 -18.09 -19.75 17.54
CA LEU A 109 -18.51 -18.41 17.19
C LEU A 109 -17.35 -17.43 17.36
N ASP A 110 -16.64 -17.42 18.49
CA ASP A 110 -15.48 -16.54 18.76
C ASP A 110 -14.32 -16.74 17.78
N SER A 111 -14.05 -17.98 17.36
CA SER A 111 -13.03 -18.31 16.35
C SER A 111 -13.44 -17.92 14.92
N ALA A 112 -14.70 -18.16 14.54
CA ALA A 112 -15.28 -17.68 13.28
C ALA A 112 -15.43 -16.15 13.26
N MET A 113 -15.62 -15.56 14.43
CA MET A 113 -15.72 -14.14 14.68
C MET A 113 -14.35 -13.46 14.61
N ALA A 114 -13.28 -14.03 15.18
CA ALA A 114 -11.93 -13.50 15.05
C ALA A 114 -11.50 -13.45 13.57
N ARG A 115 -11.96 -14.41 12.75
CA ARG A 115 -11.75 -14.45 11.28
C ARG A 115 -12.41 -13.33 10.47
N ARG A 116 -13.25 -12.47 11.07
CA ARG A 116 -13.96 -11.36 10.36
C ARG A 116 -13.46 -9.96 10.73
N ILE A 117 -12.48 -9.83 11.62
CA ILE A 117 -11.95 -8.53 12.00
C ILE A 117 -10.81 -8.18 11.05
N THR A 118 -11.16 -7.43 10.00
CA THR A 118 -10.18 -6.86 9.08
C THR A 118 -9.49 -5.64 9.69
N ALA A 119 -8.21 -5.47 9.37
CA ALA A 119 -7.49 -4.24 9.66
C ALA A 119 -8.06 -3.03 8.87
N TYR A 120 -8.81 -3.26 7.79
CA TYR A 120 -9.35 -2.24 6.89
C TYR A 120 -10.85 -2.01 7.11
N SER A 121 -11.24 -1.70 8.35
CA SER A 121 -12.64 -1.42 8.74
C SER A 121 -13.09 0.01 8.36
N ALA A 122 -14.36 0.35 8.58
CA ALA A 122 -14.83 1.74 8.43
C ALA A 122 -14.06 2.74 9.31
N ASN A 123 -13.57 2.31 10.49
CA ASN A 123 -12.71 3.14 11.33
C ASN A 123 -11.31 3.31 10.75
N PHE A 124 -10.81 2.38 9.93
CA PHE A 124 -9.59 2.60 9.15
C PHE A 124 -9.80 3.71 8.12
N GLU A 125 -10.93 3.70 7.43
CA GLU A 125 -11.28 4.76 6.46
C GLU A 125 -11.40 6.12 7.13
N GLN A 126 -12.07 6.21 8.29
CA GLN A 126 -12.11 7.45 9.06
C GLN A 126 -10.71 7.93 9.45
N HIS A 127 -9.82 7.02 9.85
CA HIS A 127 -8.42 7.35 10.14
C HIS A 127 -7.69 7.93 8.94
N LEU A 128 -7.94 7.40 7.73
CA LEU A 128 -7.38 7.94 6.50
C LEU A 128 -7.86 9.37 6.26
N ILE A 129 -9.17 9.60 6.39
CA ILE A 129 -9.81 10.91 6.22
C ILE A 129 -9.24 11.94 7.22
N ASP A 130 -9.10 11.55 8.48
CA ASP A 130 -8.54 12.40 9.54
C ASP A 130 -7.08 12.82 9.26
N HIS A 131 -6.37 12.05 8.42
CA HIS A 131 -5.00 12.30 7.99
C HIS A 131 -4.89 12.82 6.54
N GLY A 132 -6.00 13.30 5.96
CA GLY A 132 -6.00 13.92 4.62
C GLY A 132 -5.89 12.94 3.45
N ILE A 133 -6.24 11.67 3.66
CA ILE A 133 -6.30 10.65 2.61
C ILE A 133 -7.77 10.37 2.31
N TYR A 134 -8.25 10.85 1.17
CA TYR A 134 -9.66 10.85 0.82
C TYR A 134 -9.98 9.74 -0.18
N PRO A 135 -10.90 8.82 0.16
CA PRO A 135 -11.36 7.81 -0.78
C PRO A 135 -12.25 8.42 -1.86
N SER A 136 -12.45 7.68 -2.95
CA SER A 136 -13.38 8.09 -4.00
C SER A 136 -14.81 8.20 -3.48
N GLY A 137 -15.52 9.25 -3.89
CA GLY A 137 -16.86 9.60 -3.40
C GLY A 137 -16.87 10.24 -2.00
N TYR A 138 -15.72 10.69 -1.49
CA TYR A 138 -15.67 11.49 -0.27
C TYR A 138 -16.24 12.89 -0.52
N GLU A 139 -17.05 13.38 0.41
CA GLU A 139 -17.57 14.75 0.45
C GLU A 139 -17.06 15.44 1.73
N TYR A 140 -16.59 16.67 1.58
CA TYR A 140 -16.24 17.52 2.72
C TYR A 140 -17.50 17.89 3.53
N PRO A 141 -17.35 18.35 4.79
CA PRO A 141 -18.50 18.74 5.63
C PRO A 141 -19.39 19.85 5.06
N ASP A 142 -18.89 20.64 4.12
CA ASP A 142 -19.63 21.67 3.38
C ASP A 142 -20.35 21.14 2.13
N GLY A 143 -20.25 19.83 1.86
CA GLY A 143 -20.85 19.13 0.72
C GLY A 143 -20.07 19.26 -0.58
N GLN A 144 -18.88 19.87 -0.57
CA GLN A 144 -18.02 19.90 -1.76
C GLN A 144 -17.25 18.59 -1.91
N GLU A 145 -17.02 18.18 -3.16
CA GLU A 145 -16.12 17.07 -3.48
C GLU A 145 -14.68 17.59 -3.65
N PRO A 146 -13.65 16.78 -3.33
CA PRO A 146 -12.28 17.10 -3.71
C PRO A 146 -12.13 17.27 -5.22
N GLU A 147 -11.41 18.30 -5.64
CA GLU A 147 -11.12 18.53 -7.06
C GLU A 147 -10.38 17.33 -7.68
N PRO A 148 -10.71 16.96 -8.92
CA PRO A 148 -9.99 15.90 -9.62
C PRO A 148 -8.58 16.34 -10.04
N PRO A 149 -7.70 15.40 -10.42
CA PRO A 149 -6.37 15.75 -10.89
C PRO A 149 -6.41 16.50 -12.23
N GLU A 150 -5.48 17.44 -12.40
CA GLU A 150 -5.41 18.31 -13.59
C GLU A 150 -5.21 17.51 -14.90
N ASN A 151 -4.54 16.36 -14.84
CA ASN A 151 -4.32 15.47 -15.99
C ASN A 151 -5.39 14.38 -16.16
N GLN A 152 -6.57 14.50 -15.54
CA GLN A 152 -7.64 13.48 -15.60
C GLN A 152 -8.01 13.11 -17.05
N ASP A 153 -8.25 14.10 -17.92
CA ASP A 153 -8.64 13.85 -19.31
C ASP A 153 -7.55 13.09 -20.09
N ALA A 154 -6.29 13.45 -19.87
CA ALA A 154 -5.16 12.78 -20.50
C ALA A 154 -5.05 11.31 -20.05
N ILE A 155 -5.39 11.02 -18.78
CA ILE A 155 -5.47 9.66 -18.26
C ILE A 155 -6.61 8.92 -18.96
N HIS A 156 -7.83 9.45 -18.99
CA HIS A 156 -8.97 8.80 -19.65
C HIS A 156 -8.71 8.52 -21.13
N GLU A 157 -8.16 9.49 -21.87
CA GLU A 157 -7.79 9.31 -23.28
C GLU A 157 -6.78 8.15 -23.42
N ARG A 158 -5.76 8.10 -22.56
CA ARG A 158 -4.74 7.05 -22.60
C ARG A 158 -5.31 5.66 -22.29
N LEU A 159 -6.24 5.58 -21.35
CA LEU A 159 -6.90 4.34 -20.92
C LEU A 159 -7.82 3.80 -22.00
N ALA A 160 -8.47 4.68 -22.77
CA ALA A 160 -9.39 4.31 -23.85
C ALA A 160 -8.68 3.83 -25.14
N LYS A 161 -7.34 3.99 -25.28
CA LYS A 161 -6.62 3.65 -26.51
C LYS A 161 -6.75 2.15 -26.87
N SER A 162 -7.33 1.87 -28.02
CA SER A 162 -7.53 0.51 -28.53
C SER A 162 -6.25 -0.33 -28.55
N ARG A 163 -6.36 -1.61 -28.19
CA ARG A 163 -5.27 -2.58 -28.23
C ARG A 163 -5.54 -3.68 -29.26
N LEU A 164 -4.57 -3.91 -30.15
CA LEU A 164 -4.63 -5.01 -31.12
C LEU A 164 -4.81 -6.37 -30.44
N SER A 165 -4.18 -6.60 -29.28
CA SER A 165 -4.33 -7.85 -28.51
C SER A 165 -5.74 -8.12 -28.00
N LEU A 166 -6.61 -7.11 -28.04
CA LEU A 166 -8.01 -7.16 -27.60
C LEU A 166 -8.94 -6.72 -28.75
N SER A 167 -8.48 -6.80 -30.00
CA SER A 167 -9.34 -6.60 -31.17
C SER A 167 -10.36 -7.74 -31.30
N CYS A 168 -11.41 -7.54 -32.11
CA CYS A 168 -12.44 -8.58 -32.33
C CYS A 168 -11.83 -9.86 -32.90
N GLU A 169 -10.75 -9.71 -33.67
CA GLU A 169 -10.04 -10.79 -34.34
C GLU A 169 -9.12 -11.57 -33.39
N ASN A 170 -8.46 -10.87 -32.45
CA ASN A 170 -7.48 -11.47 -31.54
C ASN A 170 -8.06 -11.89 -30.19
N PHE A 171 -9.29 -11.48 -29.86
CA PHE A 171 -10.01 -11.89 -28.66
C PHE A 171 -11.43 -12.34 -29.03
N ALA A 172 -11.58 -13.64 -29.27
CA ALA A 172 -12.82 -14.22 -29.74
C ALA A 172 -13.68 -14.79 -28.59
N SER A 173 -14.82 -15.38 -28.97
CA SER A 173 -15.77 -15.95 -28.01
C SER A 173 -15.20 -17.10 -27.14
N PRO A 174 -14.32 -17.99 -27.65
CA PRO A 174 -13.70 -19.04 -26.83
C PRO A 174 -12.85 -18.49 -25.68
N GLU A 175 -12.07 -17.45 -25.92
CA GLU A 175 -11.20 -16.81 -24.92
C GLU A 175 -12.03 -16.18 -23.80
N PHE A 176 -13.09 -15.47 -24.17
CA PHE A 176 -14.02 -14.91 -23.18
C PHE A 176 -14.75 -15.99 -22.38
N LYS A 177 -15.20 -17.07 -23.04
CA LYS A 177 -15.81 -18.21 -22.34
C LYS A 177 -14.83 -18.87 -21.37
N ALA A 178 -13.56 -19.00 -21.75
CA ALA A 178 -12.51 -19.50 -20.88
C ALA A 178 -12.31 -18.56 -19.67
N PHE A 179 -12.21 -17.25 -19.88
CA PHE A 179 -12.14 -16.26 -18.80
C PHE A 179 -13.32 -16.37 -17.84
N LYS A 180 -14.57 -16.35 -18.36
CA LYS A 180 -15.78 -16.47 -17.52
C LYS A 180 -15.76 -17.75 -16.68
N ARG A 181 -15.43 -18.88 -17.30
CA ARG A 181 -15.34 -20.16 -16.60
C ARG A 181 -14.30 -20.12 -15.49
N THR A 182 -13.11 -19.60 -15.75
CA THR A 182 -12.05 -19.47 -14.74
C THR A 182 -12.49 -18.55 -13.60
N ALA A 183 -13.13 -17.41 -13.91
CA ALA A 183 -13.64 -16.48 -12.91
C ALA A 183 -14.68 -17.12 -11.97
N TYR A 184 -15.63 -17.89 -12.50
CA TYR A 184 -16.64 -18.58 -11.66
C TYR A 184 -16.07 -19.77 -10.88
N GLN A 185 -14.96 -20.36 -11.34
CA GLN A 185 -14.33 -21.52 -10.69
C GLN A 185 -13.34 -21.13 -9.60
N ALA A 186 -12.90 -19.87 -9.55
CA ALA A 186 -11.99 -19.39 -8.52
C ALA A 186 -12.71 -19.21 -7.18
N LEU A 187 -12.32 -19.99 -6.17
CA LEU A 187 -12.97 -20.04 -4.85
C LEU A 187 -12.24 -19.25 -3.77
N SER A 188 -11.07 -18.70 -4.08
CA SER A 188 -10.26 -17.89 -3.16
C SER A 188 -9.59 -16.73 -3.87
N GLU A 189 -9.25 -15.69 -3.12
CA GLU A 189 -8.47 -14.54 -3.60
C GLU A 189 -7.17 -14.99 -4.29
N SER A 190 -6.43 -15.91 -3.68
CA SER A 190 -5.21 -16.50 -4.27
C SER A 190 -5.44 -17.21 -5.60
N GLN A 191 -6.58 -17.89 -5.78
CA GLN A 191 -6.93 -18.50 -7.07
C GLN A 191 -7.28 -17.46 -8.11
N VAL A 192 -7.98 -16.38 -7.73
CA VAL A 192 -8.28 -15.27 -8.64
C VAL A 192 -6.98 -14.62 -9.11
N VAL A 193 -6.07 -14.28 -8.19
CA VAL A 193 -4.74 -13.74 -8.51
C VAL A 193 -3.96 -14.67 -9.44
N ALA A 194 -3.94 -15.98 -9.16
CA ALA A 194 -3.14 -16.93 -9.93
C ALA A 194 -3.72 -17.29 -11.31
N THR A 195 -5.05 -17.20 -11.51
CA THR A 195 -5.71 -17.77 -12.70
C THR A 195 -6.55 -16.77 -13.50
N VAL A 196 -7.13 -15.76 -12.86
CA VAL A 196 -8.03 -14.78 -13.50
C VAL A 196 -7.25 -13.54 -13.92
N ILE A 197 -6.45 -12.97 -13.02
CA ILE A 197 -5.67 -11.75 -13.29
C ILE A 197 -4.73 -11.91 -14.50
N PRO A 198 -4.02 -13.03 -14.70
CA PRO A 198 -3.20 -13.22 -15.90
C PRO A 198 -3.99 -13.15 -17.21
N LEU A 199 -5.28 -13.53 -17.21
CA LEU A 199 -6.13 -13.42 -18.40
C LEU A 199 -6.53 -11.96 -18.68
N ILE A 200 -6.69 -11.15 -17.64
CA ILE A 200 -6.94 -9.71 -17.75
C ILE A 200 -5.66 -9.01 -18.23
N GLU A 201 -4.52 -9.31 -17.64
CA GLU A 201 -3.21 -8.76 -18.02
C GLU A 201 -2.77 -9.15 -19.43
N GLY A 202 -3.10 -10.37 -19.85
CA GLY A 202 -2.63 -10.95 -21.11
C GLY A 202 -1.19 -11.44 -20.99
N LYS A 203 -0.49 -11.51 -22.13
CA LYS A 203 0.93 -11.90 -22.16
C LYS A 203 1.80 -10.79 -21.55
N SER A 204 2.01 -10.83 -20.24
CA SER A 204 2.84 -9.87 -19.51
C SER A 204 4.33 -10.06 -19.85
N GLY A 205 5.06 -8.94 -20.03
CA GLY A 205 6.52 -8.93 -20.08
C GLY A 205 7.14 -9.05 -18.68
N SER A 206 8.44 -9.40 -18.63
CA SER A 206 9.34 -9.47 -17.47
C SER A 206 8.70 -9.39 -16.06
N SER A 207 8.53 -10.54 -15.40
CA SER A 207 8.10 -10.74 -14.00
C SER A 207 8.90 -9.98 -12.92
N ARG A 208 10.02 -9.32 -13.27
CA ARG A 208 10.94 -8.66 -12.33
C ARG A 208 10.52 -7.26 -11.87
N CYS A 209 9.40 -6.74 -12.38
CA CYS A 209 8.89 -5.41 -12.03
C CYS A 209 7.59 -5.48 -11.22
N THR A 210 7.13 -6.67 -10.86
CA THR A 210 5.86 -6.91 -10.15
C THR A 210 6.16 -7.55 -8.80
N GLY A 211 5.59 -7.00 -7.73
CA GLY A 211 5.56 -7.61 -6.40
C GLY A 211 4.15 -8.10 -6.06
N ALA A 212 4.04 -9.01 -5.10
CA ALA A 212 2.76 -9.60 -4.72
C ALA A 212 2.71 -10.00 -3.25
N SER A 213 1.68 -9.53 -2.54
CA SER A 213 1.40 -9.83 -1.13
C SER A 213 2.57 -9.55 -0.15
N ASN A 214 3.50 -8.67 -0.52
CA ASN A 214 4.62 -8.25 0.32
C ASN A 214 4.20 -7.04 1.18
N PRO A 215 4.29 -7.12 2.52
CA PRO A 215 4.04 -5.96 3.37
C PRO A 215 5.09 -4.86 3.12
N PHE A 216 4.63 -3.62 3.07
CA PHE A 216 5.50 -2.46 2.90
C PHE A 216 6.16 -2.11 4.23
N THR A 217 7.25 -2.81 4.53
CA THR A 217 7.93 -2.77 5.83
C THR A 217 8.92 -1.62 5.97
N ASN A 218 9.36 -1.03 4.86
CA ASN A 218 10.37 0.01 4.84
C ASN A 218 9.79 1.42 4.60
N LEU A 219 8.60 1.53 4.00
CA LEU A 219 7.98 2.84 3.78
C LEU A 219 7.58 3.49 5.12
N ALA A 220 7.87 4.78 5.26
CA ALA A 220 7.40 5.59 6.38
C ALA A 220 5.86 5.61 6.40
N PRO A 221 5.21 5.68 7.58
CA PRO A 221 3.75 5.80 7.63
C PRO A 221 3.28 7.10 6.96
N LEU A 222 2.08 7.11 6.38
CA LEU A 222 1.40 8.35 5.93
C LEU A 222 0.68 9.06 7.07
N THR A 223 0.36 8.32 8.13
CA THR A 223 -0.41 8.75 9.28
C THR A 223 0.43 8.63 10.55
N ASP A 224 -0.18 8.66 11.73
CA ASP A 224 0.47 8.48 13.04
C ASP A 224 1.08 7.09 13.32
N GLY A 225 1.08 6.17 12.35
CA GLY A 225 1.68 4.84 12.48
C GLY A 225 0.85 3.84 13.27
N THR A 226 -0.40 4.17 13.61
CA THR A 226 -1.30 3.30 14.37
C THR A 226 -2.14 2.34 13.51
N VAL A 227 -2.08 2.51 12.19
CA VAL A 227 -2.73 1.63 11.21
C VAL A 227 -1.81 0.52 10.71
N ALA A 228 -2.40 -0.57 10.22
CA ALA A 228 -1.64 -1.66 9.62
C ALA A 228 -0.84 -1.17 8.41
N ARG A 229 0.34 -1.77 8.20
CA ARG A 229 1.15 -1.52 7.01
C ARG A 229 0.41 -2.00 5.77
N ALA A 230 0.55 -1.25 4.68
CA ALA A 230 0.07 -1.65 3.37
C ALA A 230 0.67 -3.01 2.97
N ARG A 231 -0.17 -3.83 2.35
CA ARG A 231 0.22 -5.14 1.81
C ARG A 231 -0.61 -5.38 0.55
N PRO A 232 -0.23 -4.76 -0.58
CA PRO A 232 -1.00 -4.90 -1.80
C PRO A 232 -0.99 -6.35 -2.30
N ASP A 233 -2.09 -6.81 -2.87
CA ASP A 233 -2.13 -8.15 -3.49
C ASP A 233 -1.17 -8.23 -4.66
N MET A 234 -1.14 -7.19 -5.50
CA MET A 234 -0.16 -7.01 -6.56
C MET A 234 0.21 -5.53 -6.73
N PHE A 235 1.45 -5.28 -7.14
CA PHE A 235 1.91 -3.93 -7.50
C PHE A 235 3.02 -3.96 -8.55
N ASP A 236 3.04 -2.96 -9.43
CA ASP A 236 4.14 -2.77 -10.38
C ASP A 236 5.02 -1.57 -9.98
N GLY A 237 6.33 -1.80 -10.02
CA GLY A 237 7.36 -0.77 -9.77
C GLY A 237 8.54 -0.87 -10.74
N ALA A 238 9.66 -0.28 -10.37
CA ALA A 238 10.90 -0.27 -11.13
C ALA A 238 11.95 -1.20 -10.48
N ARG A 239 12.85 -1.74 -11.30
CA ARG A 239 14.00 -2.50 -10.80
C ARG A 239 14.95 -1.55 -10.07
N PRO A 240 15.42 -1.87 -8.85
CA PRO A 240 16.29 -0.98 -8.09
C PRO A 240 17.46 -0.38 -8.90
N GLU A 241 18.15 -1.19 -9.69
CA GLU A 241 19.29 -0.82 -10.52
C GLU A 241 19.05 0.31 -11.54
N THR A 242 17.79 0.65 -11.87
CA THR A 242 17.51 1.76 -12.80
C THR A 242 17.63 3.14 -12.15
N LEU A 243 17.66 3.23 -10.81
CA LEU A 243 17.79 4.49 -10.08
C LEU A 243 19.16 4.62 -9.41
N ASN A 244 19.74 5.81 -9.45
CA ASN A 244 21.03 6.10 -8.85
C ASN A 244 21.05 5.74 -7.35
N LYS A 245 22.13 5.09 -6.90
CA LYS A 245 22.28 4.62 -5.52
C LYS A 245 22.06 5.72 -4.48
N ARG A 246 22.51 6.96 -4.75
CA ARG A 246 22.32 8.10 -3.85
C ARG A 246 20.84 8.39 -3.63
N ILE A 247 20.06 8.46 -4.72
CA ILE A 247 18.62 8.73 -4.67
C ILE A 247 17.89 7.61 -3.93
N ARG A 248 18.27 6.35 -4.19
CA ARG A 248 17.70 5.19 -3.47
C ARG A 248 17.94 5.24 -1.98
N THR A 249 19.11 5.72 -1.55
CA THR A 249 19.44 5.87 -0.13
C THR A 249 18.68 7.04 0.49
N GLU A 250 18.66 8.20 -0.17
CA GLU A 250 18.01 9.42 0.35
C GLU A 250 16.47 9.31 0.39
N LEU A 251 15.86 8.59 -0.56
CA LEU A 251 14.40 8.42 -0.65
C LEU A 251 13.92 7.04 -0.18
N SER A 252 14.77 6.26 0.50
CA SER A 252 14.52 4.85 0.83
C SER A 252 13.13 4.61 1.45
N ASP A 253 12.79 5.39 2.46
CA ASP A 253 11.53 5.31 3.22
C ASP A 253 10.30 5.83 2.45
N ARG A 254 10.49 6.37 1.24
CA ARG A 254 9.40 6.87 0.38
C ARG A 254 9.18 6.03 -0.86
N ILE A 255 10.22 5.38 -1.37
CA ILE A 255 10.16 4.65 -2.65
C ILE A 255 10.51 3.17 -2.54
N ILE A 256 11.10 2.67 -1.45
CA ILE A 256 11.46 1.25 -1.36
C ILE A 256 10.45 0.53 -0.46
N PRO A 257 9.56 -0.34 -1.02
CA PRO A 257 8.51 -0.99 -0.24
C PRO A 257 9.03 -1.82 0.94
N ALA A 258 10.06 -2.63 0.69
CA ALA A 258 10.68 -3.51 1.68
C ALA A 258 12.18 -3.69 1.37
N SER A 259 12.96 -4.08 2.37
CA SER A 259 14.43 -4.16 2.28
C SER A 259 14.94 -5.32 1.41
N GLU A 260 14.05 -6.17 0.89
CA GLU A 260 14.42 -7.29 0.02
C GLU A 260 14.90 -6.76 -1.35
N PRO A 261 16.14 -7.07 -1.77
CA PRO A 261 16.79 -6.40 -2.90
C PRO A 261 16.19 -6.73 -4.27
N HIS A 262 15.35 -7.76 -4.36
CA HIS A 262 14.73 -8.21 -5.60
C HIS A 262 13.32 -7.65 -5.82
N LEU A 263 12.74 -7.00 -4.80
CA LEU A 263 11.42 -6.39 -4.92
C LEU A 263 11.49 -5.08 -5.71
N PRO A 264 10.46 -4.76 -6.50
CA PRO A 264 10.43 -3.52 -7.24
C PRO A 264 10.31 -2.32 -6.28
N MET A 265 11.01 -1.23 -6.61
CA MET A 265 10.90 0.06 -5.94
C MET A 265 9.90 0.97 -6.67
N ALA A 266 9.56 2.10 -6.05
CA ALA A 266 8.72 3.17 -6.55
C ALA A 266 7.40 2.66 -7.15
N PRO A 267 6.60 1.87 -6.41
CA PRO A 267 5.35 1.35 -6.95
C PRO A 267 4.37 2.50 -7.23
N ASN A 268 3.71 2.46 -8.39
CA ASN A 268 2.65 3.41 -8.74
C ASN A 268 1.51 2.78 -9.57
N LEU A 269 1.44 1.45 -9.57
CA LEU A 269 0.27 0.68 -10.01
C LEU A 269 0.00 -0.38 -8.94
N PHE A 270 -1.24 -0.44 -8.46
CA PHE A 270 -1.68 -1.38 -7.44
C PHE A 270 -2.95 -2.12 -7.90
N LEU A 271 -3.08 -3.38 -7.47
CA LEU A 271 -4.28 -4.17 -7.68
C LEU A 271 -4.63 -4.90 -6.38
N GLU A 272 -5.86 -4.69 -5.93
CA GLU A 272 -6.50 -5.38 -4.82
C GLU A 272 -7.56 -6.34 -5.32
N VAL A 273 -7.42 -7.60 -4.96
CA VAL A 273 -8.31 -8.67 -5.41
C VAL A 273 -9.15 -9.13 -4.23
N LYS A 274 -10.39 -9.53 -4.50
CA LYS A 274 -11.20 -10.24 -3.52
C LYS A 274 -11.81 -11.47 -4.15
N GLY A 275 -11.77 -12.57 -3.40
CA GLY A 275 -12.49 -13.80 -3.77
C GLY A 275 -14.02 -13.62 -3.67
N PRO A 276 -14.81 -14.66 -3.99
CA PRO A 276 -16.28 -14.60 -4.01
C PRO A 276 -16.96 -14.17 -2.70
N HIS A 277 -16.26 -14.23 -1.58
CA HIS A 277 -16.75 -13.85 -0.26
C HIS A 277 -15.97 -12.67 0.34
N GLY A 278 -15.09 -12.05 -0.43
CA GLY A 278 -14.33 -10.90 0.03
C GLY A 278 -15.17 -9.62 -0.02
N ASP A 279 -14.80 -8.67 0.82
CA ASP A 279 -15.53 -7.42 1.00
C ASP A 279 -15.00 -6.35 0.02
N ALA A 280 -15.89 -5.85 -0.85
CA ALA A 280 -15.56 -4.81 -1.83
C ALA A 280 -15.13 -3.49 -1.16
N ALA A 281 -15.71 -3.15 -0.01
CA ALA A 281 -15.33 -1.95 0.74
C ALA A 281 -13.92 -2.09 1.34
N VAL A 282 -13.53 -3.30 1.74
CA VAL A 282 -12.16 -3.58 2.18
C VAL A 282 -11.17 -3.39 1.03
N ALA A 283 -11.47 -3.91 -0.17
CA ALA A 283 -10.63 -3.72 -1.35
C ALA A 283 -10.44 -2.23 -1.69
N LEU A 284 -11.51 -1.43 -1.60
CA LEU A 284 -11.46 0.00 -1.88
C LEU A 284 -10.56 0.74 -0.88
N ARG A 285 -10.66 0.43 0.43
CA ARG A 285 -9.82 1.02 1.47
C ARG A 285 -8.34 0.68 1.30
N GLN A 286 -8.04 -0.57 0.93
CA GLN A 286 -6.69 -1.00 0.61
C GLN A 286 -6.15 -0.24 -0.61
N ALA A 287 -6.90 -0.25 -1.72
CA ALA A 287 -6.53 0.44 -2.96
C ALA A 287 -6.29 1.95 -2.76
N CYS A 288 -7.08 2.60 -1.89
CA CYS A 288 -6.90 4.00 -1.52
C CYS A 288 -5.57 4.24 -0.77
N TYR A 289 -5.31 3.42 0.27
CA TYR A 289 -4.10 3.56 1.08
C TYR A 289 -2.83 3.25 0.29
N ASP A 290 -2.86 2.20 -0.54
CA ASP A 290 -1.75 1.79 -1.39
C ASP A 290 -1.43 2.87 -2.44
N ALA A 291 -2.46 3.44 -3.06
CA ALA A 291 -2.29 4.52 -4.03
C ALA A 291 -1.74 5.81 -3.40
N ALA A 292 -2.12 6.13 -2.17
CA ALA A 292 -1.56 7.26 -1.44
C ALA A 292 -0.04 7.07 -1.20
N LEU A 293 0.38 5.85 -0.82
CA LEU A 293 1.80 5.51 -0.63
C LEU A 293 2.58 5.64 -1.94
N GLY A 294 2.04 5.12 -3.04
CA GLY A 294 2.66 5.25 -4.37
C GLY A 294 2.77 6.70 -4.82
N SER A 295 1.74 7.51 -4.57
CA SER A 295 1.71 8.92 -4.95
C SER A 295 2.75 9.74 -4.19
N ARG A 296 2.95 9.47 -2.89
CA ARG A 296 4.07 10.05 -2.13
C ARG A 296 5.43 9.68 -2.73
N GLY A 297 5.58 8.44 -3.17
CA GLY A 297 6.79 7.97 -3.84
C GLY A 297 7.05 8.69 -5.17
N MET A 298 6.02 8.86 -6.00
CA MET A 298 6.11 9.60 -7.26
C MET A 298 6.47 11.07 -7.03
N HIS A 299 5.82 11.72 -6.07
CA HIS A 299 6.11 13.11 -5.68
C HIS A 299 7.55 13.28 -5.17
N ALA A 300 8.05 12.34 -4.36
CA ALA A 300 9.43 12.36 -3.87
C ALA A 300 10.45 12.27 -5.01
N LEU A 301 10.21 11.42 -6.02
CA LEU A 301 11.07 11.34 -7.21
C LEU A 301 10.99 12.61 -8.06
N GLN A 302 9.77 13.13 -8.27
CA GLN A 302 9.54 14.33 -9.07
C GLN A 302 10.24 15.55 -8.46
N SER A 303 10.18 15.70 -7.14
CA SER A 303 10.72 16.84 -6.39
C SER A 303 12.20 16.72 -6.07
N PHE A 304 12.81 15.55 -6.25
CA PHE A 304 14.22 15.31 -5.92
C PHE A 304 15.14 16.32 -6.62
N GLN A 305 15.73 17.24 -5.85
CA GLN A 305 16.66 18.28 -6.34
C GLN A 305 16.09 19.17 -7.47
N LYS A 306 14.76 19.35 -7.54
CA LYS A 306 14.13 20.16 -8.60
C LYS A 306 14.50 21.63 -8.50
N ASP A 307 14.67 22.17 -7.29
CA ASP A 307 15.07 23.56 -7.06
C ASP A 307 16.10 23.66 -5.92
N LYS A 308 17.33 24.08 -6.24
CA LYS A 308 18.37 24.38 -5.22
C LYS A 308 18.16 25.75 -4.55
N ASN A 309 17.30 26.59 -5.13
CA ASN A 309 17.06 27.98 -4.73
C ASN A 309 15.70 28.20 -4.04
N VAL A 310 14.83 27.19 -4.05
CA VAL A 310 13.59 27.16 -3.28
C VAL A 310 13.91 26.51 -1.93
N GLN A 311 13.40 27.07 -0.83
CA GLN A 311 13.62 26.47 0.48
C GLN A 311 13.12 25.01 0.46
N PRO A 312 13.76 24.09 1.20
CA PRO A 312 13.33 22.68 1.27
C PRO A 312 11.86 22.47 1.64
N ASP A 313 11.22 23.51 2.18
CA ASP A 313 9.88 23.52 2.76
C ASP A 313 8.77 24.03 1.82
N ASP A 314 9.07 24.34 0.55
CA ASP A 314 8.07 24.74 -0.45
C ASP A 314 7.97 23.70 -1.59
N PRO A 315 7.38 22.52 -1.32
CA PRO A 315 7.17 21.50 -2.33
C PRO A 315 6.15 21.97 -3.37
N SER A 316 6.56 22.00 -4.64
CA SER A 316 5.63 22.20 -5.75
C SER A 316 4.62 21.04 -5.83
N TYR A 317 3.33 21.38 -5.78
CA TYR A 317 2.21 20.48 -6.08
C TYR A 317 1.67 20.85 -7.45
N ASP A 318 1.74 19.93 -8.41
CA ASP A 318 1.25 20.15 -9.77
C ASP A 318 -0.19 19.65 -9.97
N ASN A 319 -0.82 19.16 -8.91
CA ASN A 319 -2.17 18.56 -8.89
C ASN A 319 -2.38 17.46 -9.95
N ASN A 320 -1.31 16.86 -10.48
CA ASN A 320 -1.40 15.76 -11.43
C ASN A 320 -1.38 14.42 -10.71
N ALA A 321 -2.11 13.45 -11.26
CA ALA A 321 -2.00 12.08 -10.81
C ALA A 321 -0.93 11.33 -11.58
N TYR A 322 -0.19 10.47 -10.88
CA TYR A 322 0.85 9.60 -11.45
C TYR A 322 0.76 8.16 -10.93
N THR A 323 -0.26 7.86 -10.15
CA THR A 323 -0.50 6.57 -9.52
C THR A 323 -1.87 6.05 -9.93
N ILE A 324 -1.94 4.76 -10.22
CA ILE A 324 -3.18 4.04 -10.47
C ILE A 324 -3.36 2.97 -9.42
N SER A 325 -4.56 2.83 -8.88
CA SER A 325 -4.96 1.63 -8.15
C SER A 325 -6.17 1.01 -8.82
N SER A 326 -6.38 -0.27 -8.54
CA SER A 326 -7.48 -1.02 -9.11
C SER A 326 -8.00 -2.06 -8.13
N THR A 327 -9.28 -2.39 -8.26
CA THR A 327 -9.89 -3.50 -7.53
C THR A 327 -10.48 -4.50 -8.51
N TYR A 328 -10.33 -5.79 -8.23
CA TYR A 328 -11.08 -6.86 -8.90
C TYR A 328 -11.88 -7.65 -7.86
N VAL A 329 -13.19 -7.44 -7.86
CA VAL A 329 -14.12 -8.04 -6.88
C VAL A 329 -15.34 -8.57 -7.62
N ASP A 330 -15.64 -9.86 -7.43
CA ASP A 330 -16.82 -10.52 -8.02
C ASP A 330 -17.02 -10.26 -9.52
N GLY A 331 -15.94 -10.35 -10.30
CA GLY A 331 -15.99 -10.12 -11.74
C GLY A 331 -16.12 -8.66 -12.16
N GLN A 332 -16.07 -7.71 -11.22
CA GLN A 332 -15.99 -6.28 -11.50
C GLN A 332 -14.56 -5.79 -11.36
N LEU A 333 -14.06 -5.10 -12.39
CA LEU A 333 -12.80 -4.37 -12.36
C LEU A 333 -13.10 -2.88 -12.19
N LYS A 334 -12.52 -2.22 -11.20
CA LYS A 334 -12.56 -0.76 -11.04
C LYS A 334 -11.15 -0.18 -11.05
N LEU A 335 -10.97 0.95 -11.71
CA LEU A 335 -9.70 1.70 -11.73
C LEU A 335 -9.91 3.06 -11.08
N PHE A 336 -8.88 3.49 -10.36
CA PHE A 336 -8.80 4.77 -9.68
C PHE A 336 -7.44 5.40 -9.96
N THR A 337 -7.36 6.72 -9.80
CA THR A 337 -6.09 7.43 -9.75
C THR A 337 -5.99 8.19 -8.44
N THR A 338 -4.76 8.47 -8.01
CA THR A 338 -4.52 9.26 -6.80
C THR A 338 -3.46 10.32 -7.08
N HIS A 339 -3.75 11.55 -6.67
CA HIS A 339 -2.83 12.68 -6.75
C HIS A 339 -2.59 13.28 -5.37
N LEU A 340 -1.47 14.01 -5.25
CA LEU A 340 -1.21 14.85 -4.09
C LEU A 340 -1.72 16.25 -4.39
N ALA A 341 -2.45 16.83 -3.45
CA ALA A 341 -2.83 18.23 -3.44
C ALA A 341 -2.15 18.95 -2.27
N GLU A 342 -1.99 20.26 -2.45
CA GLU A 342 -1.37 21.14 -1.45
C GLU A 342 -2.15 21.09 -0.12
N PRO A 343 -1.46 21.15 1.04
CA PRO A 343 -2.12 21.28 2.31
C PRO A 343 -3.04 22.53 2.36
N THR A 344 -4.25 22.37 2.86
CA THR A 344 -5.17 23.51 3.11
C THR A 344 -4.67 24.50 4.17
N SER A 345 -3.60 24.17 4.89
CA SER A 345 -2.89 25.10 5.77
C SER A 345 -1.45 24.61 6.01
N PRO A 346 -0.49 25.50 6.30
CA PRO A 346 0.94 25.14 6.44
C PRO A 346 1.26 24.11 7.53
N ARG A 347 0.34 23.87 8.47
CA ARG A 347 0.50 22.89 9.57
C ARG A 347 -0.11 21.52 9.28
N ARG A 348 -0.81 21.36 8.14
CA ARG A 348 -1.44 20.09 7.76
C ARG A 348 -0.56 19.30 6.80
N PRO A 349 -0.65 17.96 6.82
CA PRO A 349 -0.02 17.14 5.80
C PRO A 349 -0.65 17.41 4.42
N PRO A 350 0.06 17.06 3.33
CA PRO A 350 -0.52 17.08 1.98
C PRO A 350 -1.72 16.15 1.90
N GLN A 351 -2.65 16.49 1.01
CA GLN A 351 -3.84 15.68 0.79
C GLN A 351 -3.58 14.64 -0.30
N TYR A 352 -4.18 13.47 -0.15
CA TYR A 352 -4.16 12.39 -1.14
C TYR A 352 -5.59 12.13 -1.57
N ILE A 353 -5.90 12.45 -2.82
CA ILE A 353 -7.27 12.41 -3.34
C ILE A 353 -7.37 11.27 -4.33
N MET A 354 -8.22 10.28 -4.04
CA MET A 354 -8.52 9.18 -4.95
C MET A 354 -9.74 9.50 -5.82
N THR A 355 -9.58 9.43 -7.15
CA THR A 355 -10.62 9.73 -8.14
C THR A 355 -10.92 8.49 -8.99
N ASP A 356 -12.21 8.25 -9.27
CA ASP A 356 -12.66 7.16 -10.14
C ASP A 356 -12.23 7.38 -11.59
N LEU A 357 -11.69 6.32 -12.22
CA LEU A 357 -11.39 6.30 -13.66
C LEU A 357 -12.38 5.45 -14.48
N GLY A 358 -13.04 4.49 -13.84
CA GLY A 358 -14.04 3.66 -14.49
C GLY A 358 -14.24 2.30 -13.83
N ALA A 359 -15.35 1.66 -14.19
CA ALA A 359 -15.75 0.34 -13.70
C ALA A 359 -16.29 -0.53 -14.84
N TRP A 360 -15.88 -1.79 -14.89
CA TRP A 360 -16.27 -2.74 -15.94
C TRP A 360 -16.72 -4.08 -15.34
N ALA A 361 -17.91 -4.53 -15.74
CA ALA A 361 -18.40 -5.87 -15.46
C ALA A 361 -17.70 -6.89 -16.37
N MET A 362 -16.53 -7.38 -15.95
CA MET A 362 -15.64 -8.22 -16.76
C MET A 362 -16.27 -9.55 -17.15
N THR A 363 -17.14 -10.12 -16.32
CA THR A 363 -17.82 -11.40 -16.57
C THR A 363 -19.16 -11.24 -17.32
N GLY A 364 -19.62 -10.00 -17.52
CA GLY A 364 -20.91 -9.69 -18.12
C GLY A 364 -20.97 -10.09 -19.59
N ASN A 365 -20.18 -9.44 -20.44
CA ASN A 365 -20.10 -9.73 -21.86
C ASN A 365 -18.69 -9.47 -22.43
N LYS A 366 -18.49 -9.86 -23.70
CA LYS A 366 -17.20 -9.73 -24.38
C LYS A 366 -16.75 -8.27 -24.52
N GLU A 367 -17.68 -7.36 -24.74
CA GLU A 367 -17.37 -5.96 -24.97
C GLU A 367 -16.90 -5.29 -23.68
N THR A 368 -17.61 -5.49 -22.57
CA THR A 368 -17.21 -4.96 -21.26
C THR A 368 -15.87 -5.53 -20.80
N PHE A 369 -15.61 -6.82 -21.06
CA PHE A 369 -14.29 -7.41 -20.82
C PHE A 369 -13.20 -6.71 -21.62
N ARG A 370 -13.40 -6.52 -22.92
CA ARG A 370 -12.39 -5.90 -23.80
C ARG A 370 -12.11 -4.46 -23.40
N GLN A 371 -13.13 -3.70 -23.03
CA GLN A 371 -13.00 -2.34 -22.51
C GLN A 371 -12.20 -2.31 -21.21
N GLY A 372 -12.59 -3.11 -20.21
CA GLY A 372 -11.90 -3.14 -18.92
C GLY A 372 -10.47 -3.67 -19.01
N ALA A 373 -10.23 -4.74 -19.77
CA ALA A 373 -8.88 -5.25 -20.00
C ALA A 373 -8.01 -4.26 -20.78
N THR A 374 -8.60 -3.49 -21.72
CA THR A 374 -7.88 -2.43 -22.44
C THR A 374 -7.48 -1.33 -21.49
N ALA A 375 -8.41 -0.82 -20.69
CA ALA A 375 -8.16 0.22 -19.70
C ALA A 375 -7.09 -0.21 -18.69
N TYR A 376 -7.20 -1.40 -18.11
CA TYR A 376 -6.21 -1.92 -17.17
C TYR A 376 -4.81 -1.99 -17.78
N ARG A 377 -4.66 -2.66 -18.93
CA ARG A 377 -3.35 -2.80 -19.58
C ARG A 377 -2.76 -1.43 -19.97
N ASN A 378 -3.59 -0.48 -20.43
CA ASN A 378 -3.17 0.88 -20.72
C ASN A 378 -2.71 1.64 -19.47
N ALA A 379 -3.42 1.47 -18.36
CA ALA A 379 -3.05 2.05 -17.09
C ALA A 379 -1.70 1.52 -16.59
N ARG A 380 -1.42 0.21 -16.75
CA ARG A 380 -0.10 -0.37 -16.45
C ARG A 380 1.03 0.31 -17.23
N ASP A 381 0.85 0.44 -18.53
CA ASP A 381 1.86 1.06 -19.41
C ASP A 381 2.04 2.55 -19.11
N TRP A 382 0.95 3.26 -18.83
CA TRP A 382 0.98 4.69 -18.49
C TRP A 382 1.67 4.93 -17.15
N ALA A 383 1.29 4.18 -16.10
CA ALA A 383 1.93 4.27 -14.78
C ALA A 383 3.43 3.96 -14.89
N LYS A 384 3.80 2.92 -15.65
CA LYS A 384 5.21 2.61 -15.94
C LYS A 384 5.92 3.79 -16.61
N LYS A 385 5.32 4.39 -17.65
CA LYS A 385 5.91 5.52 -18.37
C LYS A 385 6.17 6.71 -17.42
N CYS A 386 5.17 7.12 -16.64
CA CYS A 386 5.30 8.22 -15.68
C CYS A 386 6.43 7.96 -14.67
N ARG A 387 6.45 6.75 -14.09
CA ARG A 387 7.49 6.34 -13.12
C ARG A 387 8.88 6.36 -13.72
N ASP A 388 9.05 5.76 -14.90
CA ASP A 388 10.34 5.70 -15.58
C ASP A 388 10.86 7.10 -15.94
N GLU A 389 9.97 8.00 -16.37
CA GLU A 389 10.33 9.39 -16.64
C GLU A 389 10.81 10.13 -15.38
N PHE A 390 10.16 9.94 -14.22
CA PHE A 390 10.63 10.53 -12.97
C PHE A 390 11.97 9.95 -12.52
N ILE A 391 12.18 8.64 -12.68
CA ILE A 391 13.48 8.01 -12.41
C ILE A 391 14.56 8.60 -13.32
N ALA A 392 14.29 8.76 -14.62
CA ALA A 392 15.23 9.33 -15.58
C ALA A 392 15.59 10.78 -15.20
N ARG A 393 14.60 11.64 -14.97
CA ARG A 393 14.81 13.04 -14.56
C ARG A 393 15.60 13.14 -13.25
N ALA A 394 15.30 12.30 -12.26
CA ALA A 394 16.02 12.31 -10.99
C ALA A 394 17.50 11.89 -11.17
N ASN A 395 17.77 10.89 -12.02
CA ASN A 395 19.14 10.48 -12.37
C ASN A 395 19.92 11.58 -13.11
N GLU A 396 19.27 12.30 -14.02
CA GLU A 396 19.86 13.43 -14.75
C GLU A 396 20.31 14.55 -13.80
N ARG A 397 19.48 14.90 -12.81
CA ARG A 397 19.81 15.93 -11.81
C ARG A 397 21.06 15.58 -10.98
N VAL A 398 21.21 14.32 -10.57
CA VAL A 398 22.43 13.86 -9.88
C VAL A 398 23.66 13.93 -10.78
N SER A 399 23.50 13.67 -12.08
CA SER A 399 24.59 13.74 -13.06
C SER A 399 25.06 15.19 -13.27
N GLN A 400 24.13 16.14 -13.36
CA GLN A 400 24.40 17.58 -13.46
C GLN A 400 25.04 18.15 -12.17
N ASP A 401 24.58 17.74 -10.99
CA ASP A 401 25.20 18.12 -9.69
C ASP A 401 26.66 17.66 -9.59
N ARG A 402 26.99 16.50 -10.17
CA ARG A 402 28.38 16.03 -10.23
C ARG A 402 29.23 16.86 -11.19
N GLN A 403 28.72 17.18 -12.37
CA GLN A 403 29.44 17.98 -13.38
C GLN A 403 29.72 19.40 -12.88
N SER A 404 28.77 20.03 -12.20
CA SER A 404 28.95 21.37 -11.59
C SER A 404 29.92 21.41 -10.40
N ARG A 405 30.24 20.26 -9.78
CA ARG A 405 31.19 20.15 -8.66
C ARG A 405 32.61 19.75 -9.08
N SER A 406 32.83 19.36 -10.33
CA SER A 406 34.18 19.15 -10.88
C SER A 406 34.85 20.51 -11.11
N PRO A 407 36.08 20.77 -10.63
CA PRO A 407 36.79 22.00 -10.94
C PRO A 407 37.06 22.07 -12.44
N SER A 408 36.63 23.14 -13.10
CA SER A 408 37.19 23.54 -14.38
C SER A 408 38.68 23.83 -14.18
N THR A 409 39.55 23.02 -14.78
CA THR A 409 40.96 23.41 -14.95
C THR A 409 41.02 24.68 -15.81
N PRO A 410 41.87 25.65 -15.48
CA PRO A 410 41.95 26.92 -16.20
C PRO A 410 42.58 26.66 -17.59
N ASP A 411 41.95 27.18 -18.63
CA ASP A 411 42.61 27.34 -19.92
C ASP A 411 43.64 28.47 -19.77
N ASP A 412 44.88 28.14 -20.15
CA ASP A 412 46.02 29.03 -20.23
C ASP A 412 45.76 30.15 -21.26
N ASP A 413 45.60 31.39 -20.79
CA ASP A 413 45.72 32.60 -21.59
C ASP A 413 46.77 33.52 -20.92
N ASP A 414 48.01 33.45 -21.40
CA ASP A 414 49.01 34.51 -21.23
C ASP A 414 49.72 34.70 -22.58
N ASP A 415 49.04 35.40 -23.49
CA ASP A 415 49.66 36.15 -24.58
C ASP A 415 50.07 37.51 -23.98
N ASP A 416 51.36 37.71 -23.73
CA ASP A 416 51.93 39.04 -23.44
C ASP A 416 52.96 39.40 -24.52
N GLN A 417 52.48 40.14 -25.53
CA GLN A 417 53.31 40.89 -26.47
C GLN A 417 53.76 42.19 -25.82
N THR A 418 55.06 42.32 -25.54
CA THR A 418 55.70 43.63 -25.40
C THR A 418 56.91 43.75 -26.33
N ASP A 419 56.78 44.66 -27.29
CA ASP A 419 57.83 45.16 -28.17
C ASP A 419 58.81 46.05 -27.38
N LEU A 420 60.11 45.73 -27.39
CA LEU A 420 61.19 46.73 -27.38
C LEU A 420 62.43 46.22 -28.12
N GLN A 421 62.94 47.07 -29.00
CA GLN A 421 64.03 46.84 -29.95
C GLN A 421 65.44 46.82 -29.32
N SER A 422 66.35 46.17 -30.06
CA SER A 422 67.78 46.51 -30.24
C SER A 422 68.81 46.01 -29.21
N SER A 423 69.58 44.98 -29.57
CA SER A 423 70.97 45.11 -30.05
C SER A 423 71.79 43.81 -29.91
N CYS A 424 72.50 43.48 -30.99
CA CYS A 424 73.83 42.87 -31.07
C CYS A 424 74.20 41.60 -30.26
N GLY A 425 74.59 40.53 -30.99
CA GLY A 425 75.89 39.89 -30.75
C GLY A 425 75.94 38.37 -30.51
N PHE A 426 76.44 37.65 -31.52
CA PHE A 426 77.46 36.58 -31.47
C PHE A 426 77.30 35.30 -30.61
N GLY A 427 77.61 34.16 -31.26
CA GLY A 427 78.22 32.93 -30.68
C GLY A 427 77.36 31.67 -30.81
N GLN A 428 77.63 30.73 -31.75
CA GLN A 428 78.50 29.54 -31.57
C GLN A 428 78.14 28.71 -30.33
N GLU A 429 78.06 27.38 -30.28
CA GLU A 429 78.27 26.23 -31.16
C GLU A 429 78.03 25.01 -30.22
N ILE A 430 77.82 23.77 -30.75
CA ILE A 430 78.31 22.50 -30.14
C ILE A 430 77.55 22.03 -28.84
N PHE A 431 77.10 20.78 -28.63
CA PHE A 431 77.54 19.47 -29.12
C PHE A 431 76.47 18.37 -28.90
N ARG A 432 76.78 17.23 -29.52
CA ARG A 432 76.12 15.92 -29.59
C ARG A 432 75.98 15.19 -28.25
N GLY A 433 75.00 14.27 -28.21
CA GLY A 433 74.99 13.11 -27.29
C GLY A 433 73.86 12.14 -27.64
N ARG A 434 74.19 11.12 -28.45
CA ARG A 434 73.33 10.02 -28.94
C ARG A 434 73.26 8.87 -27.88
N PRO A 435 72.58 7.73 -28.12
CA PRO A 435 71.72 7.02 -27.16
C PRO A 435 72.29 5.62 -26.83
N GLU A 436 71.51 4.76 -26.18
CA GLU A 436 71.51 3.28 -26.30
C GLU A 436 70.49 2.73 -25.26
N HIS A 437 69.42 2.01 -25.64
CA HIS A 437 69.26 0.65 -26.18
C HIS A 437 69.01 -0.41 -25.10
N GLN A 438 67.95 -1.20 -25.36
CA GLN A 438 67.80 -2.65 -25.07
C GLN A 438 67.53 -3.03 -23.60
N ASP A 439 66.72 -4.03 -23.26
CA ASP A 439 65.96 -5.00 -24.06
C ASP A 439 64.96 -5.75 -23.14
N THR A 440 63.93 -6.34 -23.76
CA THR A 440 63.29 -7.67 -23.54
C THR A 440 63.32 -8.30 -22.13
N THR A 441 62.33 -9.01 -21.59
CA THR A 441 61.49 -10.12 -22.13
C THR A 441 60.63 -10.63 -20.95
N SER A 442 59.31 -10.75 -21.09
CA SER A 442 58.53 -12.01 -21.20
C SER A 442 58.30 -12.88 -19.94
N PHE A 443 57.01 -13.24 -19.76
CA PHE A 443 56.45 -14.60 -19.66
C PHE A 443 55.61 -15.02 -18.41
N LEU A 444 54.42 -15.54 -18.75
CA LEU A 444 53.61 -16.67 -18.21
C LEU A 444 53.03 -16.54 -16.77
N LYS A 445 51.71 -16.56 -16.52
CA LYS A 445 50.56 -17.43 -16.88
C LYS A 445 50.38 -18.65 -15.95
N ALA A 446 49.10 -18.91 -15.66
CA ALA A 446 48.43 -20.00 -14.94
C ALA A 446 48.17 -19.71 -13.44
N LYS A 447 46.96 -19.92 -12.93
CA LYS A 447 45.92 -20.89 -13.31
C LYS A 447 44.51 -20.36 -13.06
#